data_AF-A0A514CN52-F1
#
_entry.id   AF-A0A514CN52-F1
#
_cell.length_a   1.000
_cell.length_b   1.000
_cell.length_c   1.000
_cell.angle_alpha   90.00
_cell.angle_beta   90.00
_cell.angle_gamma   90.00
#
_symmetry.space_group_name_H-M   'P 1'
#
loop_
_entity.id
_entity.type
_entity.pdbx_description
1 polymer ?
#
loop_
_entity_poly.entity_id
_entity_poly.type
_entity_poly.pdbx_seq_one_letter_code
_entity_poly.pdbx_strand_id
1 'polypeptide(L)'
;MIHTIKPKPAIVNDCKIRIDYYIIGMSPQLLDKLTVHLSTGQHSDLRVATGYNEFLNDIVGKDISAKLFFIGDMPNANEVIDSIRKIFPKKGIIRVYDKTSYGKGGMPVLEYPIKEDSFIILE
;
A
#
# COMPACT_ATOMS: atom_id res chain seq x y z
N MET A 1 -31.31 5.54 -49.04
CA MET A 1 -31.16 6.14 -47.69
C MET A 1 -30.15 5.30 -46.93
N ILE A 2 -28.96 5.83 -46.65
CA ILE A 2 -27.89 5.09 -45.95
C ILE A 2 -28.11 5.30 -44.45
N HIS A 3 -28.42 4.23 -43.72
CA HIS A 3 -28.47 4.26 -42.27
C HIS A 3 -27.03 4.33 -41.75
N THR A 4 -26.63 5.51 -41.27
CA THR A 4 -25.34 5.69 -40.58
C THR A 4 -25.39 4.98 -39.24
N ILE A 5 -24.79 3.80 -39.17
CA ILE A 5 -24.58 3.08 -37.91
C ILE A 5 -23.55 3.90 -37.12
N LYS A 6 -23.99 4.56 -36.03
CA LYS A 6 -23.06 5.19 -35.09
C LYS A 6 -22.16 4.09 -34.50
N PRO A 7 -20.82 4.24 -34.53
CA PRO A 7 -19.95 3.29 -33.85
C PRO A 7 -20.32 3.27 -32.37
N LYS A 8 -20.66 2.08 -31.86
CA LYS A 8 -20.84 1.82 -30.44
C LYS A 8 -19.53 2.23 -29.75
N PRO A 9 -19.54 3.06 -28.70
CA PRO A 9 -18.32 3.37 -27.98
C PRO A 9 -17.71 2.04 -27.53
N ALA A 10 -16.45 1.82 -27.91
CA ALA A 10 -15.68 0.71 -27.39
C ALA A 10 -15.75 0.80 -25.87
N ILE A 11 -16.14 -0.29 -25.22
CA ILE A 11 -16.01 -0.41 -23.77
C ILE A 11 -14.50 -0.36 -23.53
N VAL A 12 -14.01 0.82 -23.15
CA VAL A 12 -12.68 0.97 -22.60
C VAL A 12 -12.75 0.17 -21.30
N ASN A 13 -12.23 -1.05 -21.33
CA ASN A 13 -11.91 -1.75 -20.10
C ASN A 13 -10.81 -0.93 -19.45
N ASP A 14 -11.21 0.01 -18.59
CA ASP A 14 -10.39 0.58 -17.53
C ASP A 14 -9.93 -0.61 -16.68
N CYS A 15 -8.84 -1.25 -17.11
CA CYS A 15 -8.24 -2.38 -16.43
C CYS A 15 -7.48 -1.83 -15.23
N LYS A 16 -8.24 -1.32 -14.26
CA LYS A 16 -7.75 -0.81 -13.00
C LYS A 16 -7.48 -2.00 -12.10
N ILE A 17 -6.21 -2.29 -11.85
CA ILE A 17 -5.81 -3.32 -10.89
C ILE A 17 -6.27 -2.83 -9.52
N ARG A 18 -7.28 -3.49 -8.97
CA ARG A 18 -7.78 -3.22 -7.61
C ARG A 18 -6.97 -4.07 -6.65
N ILE A 19 -6.40 -3.40 -5.66
CA ILE A 19 -5.63 -4.02 -4.59
C ILE A 19 -6.30 -3.57 -3.30
N ASP A 20 -6.56 -4.48 -2.37
CA ASP A 20 -7.07 -4.11 -1.06
C ASP A 20 -5.94 -3.56 -0.20
N TYR A 21 -4.82 -4.28 -0.17
CA TYR A 21 -3.68 -3.96 0.69
C TYR A 21 -2.37 -3.87 -0.09
N TYR A 22 -1.69 -2.74 0.03
CA TYR A 22 -0.35 -2.56 -0.53
C TYR A 22 0.66 -2.43 0.61
N ILE A 23 1.56 -3.40 0.74
CA ILE A 23 2.61 -3.40 1.76
C ILE A 23 3.93 -2.92 1.16
N ILE A 24 4.61 -1.99 1.83
CA ILE A 24 5.91 -1.46 1.42
C ILE A 24 6.83 -1.55 2.64
N GLY A 25 7.96 -2.24 2.54
CA GLY A 25 8.85 -2.46 3.68
C GLY A 25 10.21 -3.00 3.27
N MET A 26 11.22 -2.91 4.14
CA MET A 26 12.53 -3.53 3.89
C MET A 26 12.79 -4.78 4.72
N SER A 27 12.00 -5.05 5.77
CA SER A 27 12.14 -6.22 6.63
C SER A 27 11.33 -7.40 6.08
N PRO A 28 11.95 -8.47 5.56
CA PRO A 28 11.22 -9.62 5.02
C PRO A 28 10.31 -10.26 6.07
N GLN A 29 10.75 -10.34 7.32
CA GLN A 29 9.95 -10.91 8.41
C GLN A 29 8.67 -10.13 8.68
N LEU A 30 8.74 -8.79 8.62
CA LEU A 30 7.56 -7.92 8.77
C LEU A 30 6.62 -8.08 7.58
N LEU A 31 7.17 -8.07 6.35
CA LEU A 31 6.40 -8.24 5.13
C LEU A 31 5.68 -9.59 5.08
N ASP A 32 6.35 -10.68 5.45
CA ASP A 32 5.78 -12.03 5.47
C ASP A 32 4.64 -12.12 6.49
N LYS A 33 4.85 -11.63 7.72
CA LYS A 33 3.80 -11.64 8.75
C LYS A 33 2.58 -10.82 8.36
N LEU A 34 2.78 -9.62 7.79
CA LEU A 34 1.66 -8.79 7.29
C LEU A 34 0.94 -9.46 6.13
N THR A 35 1.68 -10.08 5.20
CA THR A 35 1.10 -10.82 4.09
C THR A 35 0.24 -11.97 4.60
N VAL A 36 0.75 -12.79 5.53
CA VAL A 36 -0.02 -13.89 6.12
C VAL A 36 -1.29 -13.37 6.80
N HIS A 37 -1.18 -12.34 7.64
CA HIS A 37 -2.32 -11.82 8.40
C HIS A 37 -3.40 -11.22 7.49
N LEU A 38 -2.99 -10.40 6.53
CA LEU A 38 -3.90 -9.70 5.62
C LEU A 38 -4.49 -10.62 4.52
N SER A 39 -3.86 -11.77 4.24
CA SER A 39 -4.34 -12.74 3.25
C SER A 39 -5.38 -13.73 3.81
N THR A 40 -5.71 -13.67 5.10
CA THR A 40 -6.66 -14.62 5.72
C THR A 40 -8.13 -14.41 5.33
N GLY A 41 -8.45 -13.41 4.49
CA GLY A 41 -9.80 -13.14 3.99
C GLY A 41 -10.09 -13.74 2.61
N GLN A 42 -11.37 -13.99 2.29
CA GLN A 42 -11.81 -14.56 1.00
C GLN A 42 -11.57 -13.66 -0.23
N HIS A 43 -11.25 -12.38 -0.05
CA HIS A 43 -11.14 -11.39 -1.12
C HIS A 43 -10.10 -10.30 -0.80
N SER A 44 -8.90 -10.69 -0.40
CA SER A 44 -7.81 -9.74 -0.10
C SER A 44 -6.77 -9.79 -1.21
N ASP A 45 -6.95 -8.96 -2.24
CA ASP A 45 -5.89 -8.74 -3.23
C ASP A 45 -4.77 -7.93 -2.56
N LEU A 46 -3.57 -8.50 -2.53
CA LEU A 46 -2.44 -7.96 -1.80
C LEU A 46 -1.22 -7.82 -2.70
N ARG A 47 -0.48 -6.74 -2.50
CA ARG A 47 0.79 -6.49 -3.20
C ARG A 47 1.86 -6.04 -2.23
N VAL A 48 3.08 -6.50 -2.47
CA VAL A 48 4.24 -6.24 -1.62
C VAL A 48 5.31 -5.55 -2.45
N ALA A 49 5.93 -4.52 -1.91
CA ALA A 49 7.14 -3.89 -2.46
C ALA A 49 8.25 -3.87 -1.40
N THR A 50 9.44 -4.34 -1.77
CA THR A 50 10.63 -4.36 -0.94
C THR A 50 11.37 -3.01 -0.96
N GLY A 51 10.66 -1.97 -0.50
CA GLY A 51 11.19 -0.62 -0.37
C GLY A 51 10.72 0.36 -1.46
N TYR A 52 11.31 1.55 -1.46
CA TYR A 52 10.78 2.70 -2.20
C TYR A 52 10.88 2.57 -3.73
N ASN A 53 12.01 2.09 -4.25
CA ASN A 53 12.22 1.98 -5.70
C ASN A 53 11.26 0.98 -6.34
N GLU A 54 11.01 -0.15 -5.69
CA GLU A 54 10.06 -1.14 -6.18
C GLU A 54 8.63 -0.58 -6.15
N PHE A 55 8.26 0.12 -5.07
CA PHE A 55 6.97 0.82 -5.01
C PHE A 55 6.79 1.81 -6.17
N LEU A 56 7.79 2.66 -6.45
CA LEU A 56 7.72 3.60 -7.57
C LEU A 56 7.61 2.87 -8.92
N ASN A 57 8.42 1.84 -9.16
CA ASN A 57 8.36 1.09 -10.41
C ASN A 57 7.03 0.34 -10.60
N ASP A 58 6.38 -0.05 -9.50
CA ASP A 58 5.10 -0.74 -9.56
C ASP A 58 3.93 0.21 -9.81
N ILE A 59 3.95 1.42 -9.25
CA ILE A 59 2.85 2.38 -9.42
C ILE A 59 3.01 3.28 -10.65
N VAL A 60 4.24 3.58 -11.07
CA VAL A 60 4.51 4.46 -12.20
C VAL A 60 4.16 3.72 -13.49
N GLY A 61 3.15 4.24 -14.20
CA GLY A 61 2.69 3.67 -15.47
C GLY A 61 1.69 2.52 -15.36
N LYS A 62 1.27 2.11 -14.15
CA LYS A 62 0.22 1.11 -13.94
C LYS A 62 -1.04 1.78 -13.35
N ASP A 63 -2.22 1.42 -13.83
CA ASP A 63 -3.50 1.87 -13.24
C ASP A 63 -3.83 1.01 -12.00
N ILE A 64 -3.10 1.26 -10.92
CA ILE A 64 -3.30 0.58 -9.63
C ILE A 64 -4.17 1.46 -8.74
N SER A 65 -5.10 0.84 -8.01
CA SER A 65 -5.73 1.45 -6.83
C SER A 65 -5.64 0.51 -5.64
N ALA A 66 -4.88 0.91 -4.62
CA ALA A 66 -4.93 0.29 -3.31
C ALA A 66 -6.06 0.89 -2.47
N LYS A 67 -6.72 0.13 -1.59
CA LYS A 67 -7.60 0.71 -0.55
C LYS A 67 -6.79 1.26 0.62
N LEU A 68 -5.76 0.51 1.03
CA LEU A 68 -4.94 0.84 2.19
C LEU A 68 -3.47 0.54 1.90
N PHE A 69 -2.58 1.41 2.37
CA PHE A 69 -1.14 1.22 2.29
C PHE A 69 -0.58 0.88 3.67
N PHE A 70 0.24 -0.17 3.77
CA PHE A 70 1.00 -0.52 4.95
C PHE A 70 2.47 -0.19 4.72
N ILE A 71 3.04 0.65 5.56
CA ILE A 71 4.43 1.10 5.44
C ILE A 71 5.21 0.53 6.62
N GLY A 72 6.01 -0.49 6.33
CA GLY A 72 6.95 -1.08 7.26
C GLY A 72 8.10 -0.14 7.62
N ASP A 73 8.87 -0.55 8.61
CA ASP A 73 10.07 0.18 9.04
C ASP A 73 11.11 0.28 7.90
N MET A 74 11.46 1.52 7.53
CA MET A 74 12.46 1.84 6.50
C MET A 74 12.95 3.30 6.64
N PRO A 75 14.19 3.61 6.23
CA PRO A 75 14.76 4.96 6.37
C PRO A 75 13.98 6.03 5.60
N ASN A 76 13.43 5.69 4.43
CA ASN A 76 12.74 6.64 3.56
C ASN A 76 11.21 6.58 3.72
N ALA A 77 10.71 6.12 4.88
CA ALA A 77 9.27 5.93 5.09
C ALA A 77 8.46 7.22 4.88
N ASN A 78 8.99 8.37 5.29
CA ASN A 78 8.30 9.66 5.10
C ASN A 78 8.21 10.06 3.60
N GLU A 79 9.27 9.82 2.82
CA GLU A 79 9.24 10.07 1.37
C GLU A 79 8.24 9.17 0.65
N VAL A 80 8.12 7.91 1.09
CA VAL A 80 7.11 6.96 0.60
C VAL A 80 5.71 7.47 0.91
N ILE A 81 5.45 7.92 2.15
CA ILE A 81 4.15 8.50 2.56
C ILE A 81 3.80 9.70 1.69
N ASP A 82 4.74 10.62 1.47
CA ASP A 82 4.51 11.82 0.67
C ASP A 82 4.19 11.46 -0.79
N SER A 83 4.89 10.49 -1.36
CA SER A 83 4.62 9.98 -2.70
C SER A 83 3.25 9.30 -2.80
N ILE A 84 2.86 8.49 -1.80
CA ILE A 84 1.51 7.92 -1.74
C ILE A 84 0.46 9.02 -1.66
N ARG A 85 0.64 10.04 -0.82
CA ARG A 85 -0.33 11.15 -0.70
C ARG A 85 -0.44 11.97 -1.99
N LYS A 86 0.65 12.13 -2.74
CA LYS A 86 0.63 12.82 -4.05
C LYS A 86 -0.13 12.02 -5.10
N ILE A 87 0.06 10.70 -5.14
CA ILE A 87 -0.53 9.83 -6.16
C ILE A 87 -1.96 9.41 -5.78
N PHE A 88 -2.20 9.24 -4.48
CA PHE A 88 -3.42 8.69 -3.88
C PHE A 88 -3.92 9.57 -2.71
N PRO A 89 -4.35 10.82 -2.95
CA PRO A 89 -4.57 11.85 -1.93
C PRO A 89 -5.66 11.56 -0.88
N LYS A 90 -6.47 10.51 -1.07
CA LYS A 90 -7.57 10.13 -0.16
C LYS A 90 -7.45 8.70 0.38
N LYS A 91 -6.30 8.03 0.20
CA LYS A 91 -6.12 6.65 0.65
C LYS A 91 -5.55 6.61 2.06
N GLY A 92 -6.01 5.61 2.83
CA GLY A 92 -5.48 5.37 4.17
C GLY A 92 -4.06 4.83 4.08
N ILE A 93 -3.21 5.31 4.99
CA ILE A 93 -1.84 4.88 5.14
C ILE A 93 -1.67 4.47 6.59
N ILE A 94 -1.18 3.25 6.81
CA ILE A 94 -0.89 2.69 8.11
C ILE A 94 0.61 2.47 8.18
N ARG A 95 1.26 3.00 9.22
CA ARG A 95 2.66 2.66 9.51
C ARG A 95 2.70 1.45 10.42
N VAL A 96 3.52 0.47 10.08
CA VAL A 96 3.70 -0.76 10.86
C VAL A 96 5.16 -0.88 11.28
N TYR A 97 5.38 -1.07 12.57
CA TYR A 97 6.72 -1.26 13.12
C TYR A 97 6.83 -2.60 13.80
N ASP A 98 7.99 -3.24 13.63
CA ASP A 98 8.39 -4.34 14.50
C ASP A 98 8.65 -3.80 15.91
N LYS A 99 8.13 -4.48 16.95
CA LYS A 99 8.33 -4.08 18.35
C LYS A 99 9.80 -4.01 18.75
N THR A 100 10.68 -4.79 18.12
CA THR A 100 12.13 -4.78 18.40
C THR A 100 12.83 -3.55 17.83
N SER A 101 12.25 -2.93 16.79
CA SER A 101 12.72 -1.67 16.20
C SER A 101 12.08 -0.45 16.86
N TYR A 102 10.84 -0.58 17.37
CA TYR A 102 10.10 0.50 18.01
C TYR A 102 10.80 0.95 19.31
N GLY A 103 11.50 2.08 19.26
CA GLY A 103 12.23 2.68 20.39
C GLY A 103 13.74 2.80 20.19
N LYS A 104 14.31 2.19 19.13
CA LYS A 104 15.72 2.39 18.75
C LYS A 104 15.79 3.39 17.59
N GLY A 105 16.05 4.66 17.90
CA GLY A 105 16.47 5.64 16.89
C GLY A 105 15.50 6.78 16.59
N GLY A 106 15.05 7.53 17.60
CA GLY A 106 14.51 8.89 17.40
C GLY A 106 13.20 8.98 16.61
N MET A 107 12.42 7.89 16.52
CA MET A 107 11.11 7.94 15.84
C MET A 107 10.09 8.73 16.66
N PRO A 108 9.26 9.58 16.01
CA PRO A 108 8.21 10.32 16.68
C PRO A 108 7.17 9.35 17.26
N VAL A 109 7.04 9.36 18.58
CA VAL A 109 5.97 8.66 19.29
C VAL A 109 4.70 9.48 19.07
N LEU A 110 3.95 9.18 18.02
CA LEU A 110 2.56 9.59 17.98
C LEU A 110 1.82 8.76 19.03
N GLU A 111 1.35 9.45 20.07
CA GLU A 111 0.48 8.93 21.11
C GLU A 111 -0.83 8.45 20.47
N TYR A 112 -0.85 7.23 19.96
CA TYR A 112 -1.98 6.27 19.96
C TYR A 112 -1.52 5.00 19.20
N PRO A 113 -0.67 4.15 19.79
CA PRO A 113 -0.36 2.86 19.18
C PRO A 113 -1.50 1.87 19.43
N ILE A 114 -2.14 1.39 18.35
CA ILE A 114 -2.84 0.10 18.42
C ILE A 114 -1.74 -0.96 18.52
N LYS A 115 -1.65 -1.57 19.71
CA LYS A 115 -0.65 -2.61 20.03
C LYS A 115 -1.26 -3.98 19.73
N GLU A 116 -0.85 -4.60 18.64
CA GLU A 116 -1.07 -6.04 18.46
C GLU A 116 0.15 -6.82 18.97
N ASP A 117 0.02 -8.12 19.22
CA ASP A 117 1.04 -8.92 19.92
C ASP A 117 2.43 -8.87 19.26
N SER A 118 2.52 -8.60 17.95
CA SER A 118 3.79 -8.52 17.21
C SER A 118 4.17 -7.14 16.67
N PHE A 119 3.25 -6.17 16.58
CA PHE A 119 3.48 -4.93 15.83
C PHE A 119 2.84 -3.72 16.48
N ILE A 120 3.33 -2.55 16.08
CA ILE A 120 2.72 -1.26 16.41
C ILE A 120 2.20 -0.62 15.13
N ILE A 121 0.90 -0.37 15.13
CA ILE A 121 0.15 0.30 14.07
C ILE A 121 -0.02 1.76 14.49
N LEU A 122 0.50 2.69 13.69
CA LEU A 122 0.23 4.12 13.81
C LEU A 122 -0.65 4.55 12.62
N GLU A 123 -1.81 5.15 12.92
CA GLU A 123 -2.72 5.78 11.94
C GLU A 123 -2.24 7.19 11.56
#